data_AF-A0A1I3M8M7-F1
#
_entry.id   AF-A0A1I3M8M7-F1
#
_cell.length_a   1.000
_cell.length_b   1.000
_cell.length_c   1.000
_cell.angle_alpha   90.00
_cell.angle_beta   90.00
_cell.angle_gamma   90.00
#
_symmetry.space_group_name_H-M   'P 1'
#
loop_
_entity.id
_entity.type
_entity.pdbx_description
1 polymer ?
#
loop_
_entity_poly.entity_id
_entity_poly.type
_entity_poly.pdbx_seq_one_letter_code
_entity_poly.pdbx_strand_id
1 'polypeptide(L)'
;MKYFLILLLALVVFVISVTLGSNNNQIVTFNYLIAKGDYSVSTLLAVLFAVGFALGWGVCGAFYLRTRLSLQRAKRKIKRLETQLEQPSESSLKTTSTVALNKE
;
A
#
# COMPACT_ATOMS: atom_id res chain seq x y z
N MET A 1 13.40 10.12 -4.48
CA MET A 1 14.64 9.30 -4.42
C MET A 1 14.48 7.98 -3.67
N LYS A 2 13.95 7.95 -2.43
CA LYS A 2 13.86 6.69 -1.63
C LYS A 2 13.11 5.54 -2.34
N TYR A 3 11.96 5.80 -2.94
CA TYR A 3 11.20 4.77 -3.68
C TYR A 3 11.89 4.27 -4.96
N PHE A 4 12.63 5.15 -5.62
CA PHE A 4 13.42 4.79 -6.81
C PHE A 4 14.58 3.85 -6.43
N LEU A 5 15.24 4.11 -5.31
CA LEU A 5 16.33 3.28 -4.79
C LEU A 5 15.83 1.90 -4.34
N ILE A 6 14.66 1.84 -3.69
CA ILE A 6 14.01 0.59 -3.32
C ILE A 6 13.61 -0.22 -4.55
N LEU A 7 13.12 0.43 -5.61
CA LEU A 7 12.77 -0.21 -6.87
C LEU A 7 14.02 -0.76 -7.58
N LEU A 8 15.11 0.02 -7.64
CA LEU A 8 16.38 -0.42 -8.22
C LEU A 8 16.92 -1.64 -7.47
N LEU A 9 16.94 -1.60 -6.13
CA LEU A 9 17.37 -2.73 -5.32
C LEU A 9 16.51 -3.97 -5.56
N ALA A 10 15.18 -3.82 -5.59
CA ALA A 10 14.27 -4.91 -5.90
C ALA A 10 14.52 -5.49 -7.29
N LEU A 11 14.81 -4.65 -8.29
CA LEU A 11 15.13 -5.07 -9.65
C LEU A 11 16.44 -5.84 -9.71
N VAL A 12 17.48 -5.39 -9.01
CA VAL A 12 18.76 -6.12 -8.92
C VAL A 12 18.57 -7.50 -8.29
N VAL A 13 17.86 -7.58 -7.16
CA VAL A 13 17.55 -8.86 -6.50
C VAL A 13 16.73 -9.78 -7.39
N PHE A 14 15.79 -9.22 -8.15
CA PHE A 14 14.97 -9.96 -9.10
C PHE A 14 15.82 -10.55 -10.24
N VAL A 15 16.69 -9.75 -10.86
CA VAL A 15 17.60 -10.23 -11.91
C VAL A 15 18.49 -11.34 -11.39
N ILE A 16 19.11 -11.17 -10.21
CA ILE A 16 19.95 -12.20 -9.59
C ILE A 16 19.16 -13.50 -9.37
N SER A 17 17.93 -13.41 -8.86
CA SER A 17 17.08 -14.59 -8.62
C SER A 17 16.74 -15.32 -9.93
N VAL A 18 16.38 -14.58 -10.99
CA VAL A 18 16.08 -15.16 -12.31
C VAL A 18 17.32 -15.78 -12.94
N THR A 19 18.47 -15.10 -12.87
CA THR A 19 19.73 -15.61 -13.41
C THR A 19 20.20 -16.88 -12.70
N LEU A 20 20.12 -16.91 -11.36
CA LEU A 20 20.44 -18.11 -10.57
C LEU A 20 19.48 -19.26 -10.86
N GLY A 21 18.18 -18.97 -10.99
CA GLY A 21 17.19 -19.95 -11.42
C GLY A 21 17.51 -20.49 -12.81
N SER A 22 17.71 -19.63 -13.81
CA SER A 22 17.90 -20.00 -15.21
C SER A 22 19.19 -20.80 -15.47
N ASN A 23 20.22 -20.65 -14.66
CA ASN A 23 21.48 -21.40 -14.83
C ASN A 23 21.47 -22.74 -14.09
N ASN A 24 20.39 -23.06 -13.36
CA ASN A 24 20.29 -24.29 -12.59
C ASN A 24 19.48 -25.35 -13.34
N ASN A 25 20.11 -26.03 -14.31
CA ASN A 25 19.49 -27.11 -15.08
C ASN A 25 19.37 -28.45 -14.34
N GLN A 26 19.56 -28.47 -13.01
CA GLN A 26 19.43 -29.70 -12.23
C GLN A 26 17.97 -30.16 -12.21
N ILE A 27 17.75 -31.41 -12.59
CA ILE A 27 16.44 -32.06 -12.58
C ILE A 27 16.26 -32.78 -11.25
N VAL A 28 15.14 -32.53 -10.57
CA VAL A 28 14.73 -33.19 -9.34
C VAL A 28 13.46 -33.98 -9.62
N THR A 29 13.54 -35.29 -9.38
CA THR A 29 12.41 -36.20 -9.54
C THR A 29 11.52 -36.12 -8.30
N PHE A 30 10.31 -35.63 -8.46
CA PHE A 30 9.28 -35.67 -7.43
C PHE A 30 8.44 -36.92 -7.58
N ASN A 31 8.56 -37.82 -6.60
CA ASN A 31 7.67 -38.97 -6.43
C ASN A 31 6.46 -38.53 -5.60
N TYR A 32 5.39 -38.09 -6.25
CA TYR A 32 4.10 -38.00 -5.60
C TYR A 32 3.49 -39.41 -5.51
N LEU A 33 2.72 -39.68 -4.45
CA LEU A 33 2.11 -40.99 -4.16
C LEU A 33 1.33 -41.60 -5.34
N ILE A 34 0.91 -40.79 -6.30
CA ILE A 34 0.11 -41.18 -7.48
C ILE A 34 0.85 -40.89 -8.80
N ALA A 35 1.94 -40.11 -8.79
CA ALA A 35 2.64 -39.70 -10.01
C ALA A 35 4.10 -39.31 -9.79
N LYS A 36 4.97 -39.68 -10.73
CA LYS A 36 6.33 -39.13 -10.83
C LYS A 36 6.34 -37.92 -11.78
N GLY A 37 6.94 -36.83 -11.34
CA GLY A 37 7.21 -35.68 -12.20
C GLY A 37 8.66 -35.25 -12.09
N ASP A 38 9.33 -35.13 -13.24
CA ASP A 38 10.69 -34.58 -13.31
C ASP A 38 10.61 -33.07 -13.53
N TYR A 39 11.10 -32.31 -12.57
CA TYR A 39 11.07 -30.84 -12.60
C TYR A 39 12.47 -30.28 -12.42
N SER A 40 12.80 -29.25 -13.19
CA SER A 40 14.04 -28.49 -12.97
C SER A 40 13.93 -27.65 -11.70
N VAL A 41 15.04 -27.54 -10.95
CA VAL A 41 15.12 -26.68 -9.75
C VAL A 41 14.70 -25.24 -10.08
N SER A 42 15.04 -24.74 -11.27
CA SER A 42 14.63 -23.43 -11.78
C SER A 42 13.12 -23.22 -11.75
N THR A 43 12.35 -24.22 -12.19
CA THR A 43 10.90 -24.11 -12.33
C THR A 43 10.25 -24.09 -10.95
N LEU A 44 10.72 -24.94 -10.04
CA LEU A 44 10.25 -24.94 -8.65
C LEU A 44 10.54 -23.61 -7.97
N LEU A 45 11.76 -23.10 -8.12
CA LEU A 45 12.16 -21.82 -7.55
C LEU A 45 11.34 -20.67 -8.13
N ALA A 46 11.09 -20.67 -9.45
CA ALA A 46 10.28 -19.66 -10.11
C ALA A 46 8.83 -19.66 -9.61
N VAL A 47 8.22 -20.85 -9.44
CA VAL A 47 6.86 -20.97 -8.90
C VAL A 47 6.79 -20.49 -7.46
N LEU A 48 7.73 -20.92 -6.60
CA LEU A 48 7.80 -20.46 -5.21
C LEU A 48 7.98 -18.95 -5.11
N PHE A 49 8.85 -18.38 -5.94
CA PHE A 49 9.09 -16.94 -5.97
C PHE A 49 7.84 -16.19 -6.45
N ALA A 50 7.17 -16.67 -7.50
CA ALA A 50 5.95 -16.06 -8.01
C ALA A 50 4.82 -16.07 -6.96
N VAL A 51 4.63 -17.18 -6.26
CA VAL A 51 3.63 -17.30 -5.18
C VAL A 51 4.00 -16.40 -4.01
N GLY A 52 5.26 -16.42 -3.57
CA GLY A 52 5.75 -15.56 -2.48
C GLY A 52 5.61 -14.08 -2.82
N PHE A 53 5.94 -13.69 -4.05
CA PHE A 53 5.78 -12.32 -4.53
C PHE A 53 4.31 -11.92 -4.60
N ALA A 54 3.42 -12.77 -5.12
CA ALA A 54 1.99 -12.49 -5.19
C ALA A 54 1.38 -12.30 -3.79
N LEU A 55 1.76 -13.14 -2.82
CA LEU A 55 1.33 -13.01 -1.42
C LEU A 55 1.88 -11.74 -0.78
N GLY A 56 3.18 -11.47 -0.91
CA GLY A 56 3.81 -10.27 -0.36
C GLY A 56 3.24 -8.98 -0.96
N TRP A 57 3.03 -8.97 -2.29
CA TRP A 57 2.40 -7.87 -3.00
C TRP A 57 0.96 -7.66 -2.55
N GLY A 58 0.18 -8.73 -2.40
CA GLY A 58 -1.20 -8.66 -1.93
C GLY A 58 -1.31 -8.07 -0.53
N VAL A 59 -0.51 -8.57 0.43
CA VAL A 59 -0.50 -8.07 1.81
C VAL A 59 -0.03 -6.62 1.88
N CYS A 60 1.10 -6.30 1.22
CA CYS A 60 1.65 -4.95 1.19
C CYS A 60 0.69 -3.95 0.53
N GLY A 61 0.11 -4.32 -0.62
CA GLY A 61 -0.84 -3.51 -1.35
C GLY A 61 -2.11 -3.21 -0.55
N ALA A 62 -2.67 -4.22 0.12
CA ALA A 62 -3.83 -4.05 0.99
C ALA A 62 -3.54 -3.11 2.17
N PHE A 63 -2.39 -3.29 2.83
CA PHE A 63 -2.00 -2.47 3.98
C PHE A 63 -1.69 -1.01 3.58
N TYR A 64 -1.01 -0.82 2.45
CA TYR A 64 -0.75 0.49 1.88
C TYR A 64 -2.05 1.21 1.51
N LEU A 65 -3.00 0.53 0.85
CA LEU A 65 -4.29 1.11 0.47
C LEU A 65 -5.09 1.52 1.71
N ARG A 66 -5.16 0.65 2.73
CA ARG A 66 -5.82 0.96 4.01
C ARG A 66 -5.22 2.21 4.67
N THR A 67 -3.89 2.29 4.72
CA THR A 67 -3.16 3.43 5.31
C THR A 67 -3.38 4.71 4.53
N ARG A 68 -3.44 4.63 3.20
CA ARG A 68 -3.70 5.79 2.34
C ARG A 68 -5.14 6.30 2.51
N LEU A 69 -6.11 5.40 2.65
CA LEU A 69 -7.50 5.75 2.91
C LEU A 69 -7.69 6.38 4.30
N SER A 70 -7.02 5.87 5.34
CA SER A 70 -7.09 6.47 6.68
C SER A 70 -6.50 7.89 6.70
N LEU A 71 -5.39 8.12 6.00
CA LEU A 71 -4.76 9.42 5.87
C LEU A 71 -5.68 10.43 5.17
N GLN A 72 -6.36 10.01 4.09
CA GLN A 72 -7.35 10.87 3.42
C GLN A 72 -8.52 11.23 4.33
N ARG A 73 -9.04 10.26 5.10
CA ARG A 73 -10.13 10.51 6.06
C ARG A 73 -9.69 11.46 7.17
N ALA A 74 -8.50 11.26 7.72
CA ALA A 74 -7.93 12.13 8.76
C ALA A 74 -7.75 13.58 8.24
N LYS A 75 -7.19 13.74 7.03
CA LYS A 75 -7.01 15.06 6.39
C LYS A 75 -8.34 15.79 6.17
N ARG A 76 -9.40 15.06 5.78
CA ARG A 76 -10.75 15.64 5.65
C ARG A 76 -11.35 16.07 6.99
N LYS A 77 -11.09 15.32 8.08
CA LYS A 77 -11.53 15.71 9.43
C LYS A 77 -10.83 16.98 9.91
N ILE A 78 -9.51 17.06 9.72
CA ILE A 78 -8.72 18.27 10.05
C ILE A 78 -9.29 19.49 9.33
N LYS A 79 -9.48 19.39 8.01
CA LYS A 79 -10.02 20.51 7.22
C LYS A 79 -11.39 21.01 7.70
N ARG A 80 -12.28 20.09 8.14
CA ARG A 80 -13.59 20.47 8.71
C ARG A 80 -13.50 21.15 10.06
N LEU A 81 -12.53 20.76 10.89
CA LEU A 81 -12.28 21.39 12.18
C LEU A 81 -11.66 22.77 12.01
N GLU A 82 -10.72 22.94 11.08
CA GLU A 82 -10.15 24.24 10.72
C GLU A 82 -11.25 25.21 10.24
N THR A 83 -12.12 24.79 9.31
CA THR A 83 -13.24 25.64 8.84
C THR A 83 -14.24 26.01 9.94
N GLN A 84 -14.49 25.11 10.90
CA GLN A 84 -15.35 25.41 12.05
C GLN A 84 -14.69 26.34 13.07
N LEU A 85 -13.35 26.42 13.10
CA LEU A 85 -12.60 27.31 13.97
C LEU A 85 -12.46 28.73 13.37
N GLU A 86 -12.57 28.87 12.05
CA GLU A 86 -12.61 30.17 11.36
C GLU A 86 -14.01 30.82 11.36
N GLN A 87 -15.10 30.05 11.40
CA GLN A 87 -16.48 30.55 11.44
C GLN A 87 -17.01 31.19 12.76
N PRO A 88 -16.42 31.04 13.97
CA PRO A 88 -17.00 31.61 15.20
C PRO A 88 -16.94 33.14 15.29
N SER A 89 -16.17 33.84 14.44
CA SER A 89 -15.97 35.29 14.56
C SER A 89 -17.06 36.16 13.92
N GLU A 90 -17.85 35.66 12.97
CA GLU A 90 -18.86 36.48 12.27
C GLU A 90 -20.27 36.43 12.89
N SER A 91 -20.60 35.37 13.64
CA SER A 91 -21.96 35.23 14.22
C SER A 91 -22.17 36.05 15.50
N SER A 92 -21.11 36.47 16.18
CA SER A 92 -21.22 37.25 17.43
C SER A 92 -21.44 38.75 17.21
N LEU A 93 -21.25 39.28 16.00
CA LEU A 93 -21.46 40.71 15.70
C LEU A 93 -22.91 41.04 15.30
N LYS A 94 -23.71 40.04 14.89
CA LYS A 94 -25.09 40.28 14.43
C LYS A 94 -26.13 40.33 15.55
N THR A 95 -25.81 39.83 16.74
CA THR A 95 -26.73 39.78 17.89
C THR A 95 -26.77 41.09 18.68
N THR A 96 -25.74 41.94 18.60
CA THR A 96 -25.71 43.22 19.32
C THR A 96 -26.52 44.31 18.61
N SER A 97 -26.68 44.25 17.29
CA SER A 97 -27.37 45.30 16.52
C SER A 97 -28.91 45.18 16.51
N THR A 98 -29.48 44.01 16.80
CA THR A 98 -30.94 43.81 16.78
C THR A 98 -31.62 44.07 18.13
N VAL A 99 -30.87 44.03 19.25
CA VAL A 99 -31.41 44.31 20.59
C VAL A 99 -31.51 45.83 20.86
N ALA A 100 -30.73 46.66 20.16
CA ALA A 100 -30.75 48.11 20.33
C ALA A 100 -31.87 48.84 19.57
N LEU A 101 -32.58 48.18 18.65
CA LEU A 101 -33.63 48.80 17.81
C LEU A 101 -35.07 48.48 18.28
N ASN A 102 -35.25 47.78 19.40
CA ASN A 102 -36.57 47.36 19.91
C ASN A 102 -36.84 47.87 21.34
N LYS A 103 -36.38 49.08 21.64
CA LYS A 103 -36.77 49.87 22.81
C LYS A 103 -37.04 51.30 22.33
N GLU A 104 -38.14 51.47 21.64
CA GLU A 104 -38.91 52.73 21.62
C GLU A 104 -40.14 52.57 22.50
#